data_AF-A0A959QQ62-F1
#
_entry.id   AF-A0A959QQ62-F1
#
_cell.length_a   1.000
_cell.length_b   1.000
_cell.length_c   1.000
_cell.angle_alpha   90.00
_cell.angle_beta   90.00
_cell.angle_gamma   90.00
#
_symmetry.space_group_name_H-M   'P 1'
#
loop_
_entity.id
_entity.type
_entity.pdbx_description
1 polymer ?
#
loop_
_entity_poly.entity_id
_entity_poly.type
_entity_poly.pdbx_seq_one_letter_code
_entity_poly.pdbx_strand_id
1 'polypeptide(L)' 'MVNDLINTPSYLRRGSVVGITCPSGYVSEDRVHFAAETLKLWGFEVRIGKTVGNEHHYFSGTDNERAADLQAMLDNPDIN' A
#
# COMPACT_ATOMS: atom_id res chain seq x y z
N MET A 1 4.73 -19.21 -29.53
CA MET A 1 4.92 -17.95 -28.82
C MET A 1 3.76 -17.82 -27.86
N VAL A 2 3.97 -18.06 -26.57
CA VAL A 2 2.91 -17.87 -25.56
C VAL A 2 2.73 -16.38 -25.34
N ASN A 3 1.48 -15.95 -25.28
CA ASN A 3 1.07 -14.57 -25.18
C ASN A 3 1.04 -14.21 -23.68
N ASP A 4 2.17 -13.73 -23.14
CA ASP A 4 2.32 -13.33 -21.74
C ASP A 4 1.62 -11.98 -21.46
N LEU A 5 0.29 -11.92 -21.61
CA LEU A 5 -0.49 -10.70 -21.34
C LEU A 5 -0.70 -10.41 -19.84
N ILE A 6 -0.28 -11.33 -18.95
CA ILE A 6 -0.46 -11.18 -17.51
C ILE A 6 0.90 -11.31 -16.83
N ASN A 7 1.42 -10.17 -16.36
CA ASN A 7 2.57 -10.16 -15.45
C ASN A 7 2.10 -10.60 -14.06
N THR A 8 2.52 -11.79 -13.62
CA THR A 8 2.19 -12.31 -12.29
C THR A 8 3.35 -11.99 -11.35
N PRO A 9 3.14 -11.20 -10.27
CA PRO A 9 4.20 -10.89 -9.33
C PRO A 9 4.67 -12.14 -8.58
N SER A 10 5.90 -12.08 -8.05
CA SER A 10 6.41 -13.15 -7.19
C SER A 10 5.55 -13.33 -5.94
N TYR A 11 5.55 -14.56 -5.40
CA TYR A 11 4.92 -14.82 -4.10
C TYR A 11 5.66 -14.08 -2.97
N LEU A 12 4.88 -13.58 -2.02
CA LEU A 12 5.38 -13.02 -0.77
C LEU A 12 6.20 -14.05 0.01
N ARG A 13 7.25 -13.57 0.68
CA ARG A 13 8.08 -14.36 1.59
C ARG A 13 8.25 -13.59 2.91
N ARG A 14 8.68 -14.28 3.96
CA ARG A 14 9.11 -13.60 5.19
C ARG A 14 10.22 -12.60 4.84
N GLY A 15 10.09 -11.35 5.28
CA GLY A 15 10.94 -10.23 4.93
C GLY A 15 10.47 -9.43 3.71
N SER A 16 9.43 -9.86 2.98
CA SER A 16 8.81 -9.04 1.93
C SER A 16 8.26 -7.73 2.49
N VAL A 17 8.27 -6.68 1.66
CA VAL A 17 7.84 -5.34 2.07
C VAL A 17 6.45 -5.07 1.50
N VAL A 18 5.49 -4.86 2.38
CA VAL A 18 4.10 -4.54 2.03
C VAL A 18 3.88 -3.03 2.10
N GLY A 19 3.45 -2.42 1.00
CA GLY A 19 2.96 -1.04 0.97
C GLY A 19 1.48 -0.96 1.38
N ILE A 20 1.14 -0.03 2.27
CA ILE A 20 -0.24 0.29 2.64
C ILE A 20 -0.54 1.74 2.22
N THR A 21 -1.59 1.93 1.42
CA THR A 21 -2.09 3.23 0.97
C THR A 21 -3.62 3.25 1.04
N CYS A 22 -4.23 4.43 1.02
CA CYS A 22 -5.67 4.61 1.00
C CYS A 22 -6.08 5.24 -0.35
N PRO A 23 -6.41 4.47 -1.39
CA PRO A 23 -6.77 5.01 -2.70
C PRO A 23 -8.24 5.44 -2.80
N SER A 24 -9.00 5.44 -1.69
CA SER A 24 -10.45 5.71 -1.67
C SER A 24 -10.85 6.54 -0.44
N GLY A 25 -11.56 5.95 0.53
CA GLY A 25 -12.08 6.63 1.72
C GLY A 25 -11.05 6.86 2.82
N TYR A 26 -11.37 7.80 3.72
CA TYR A 26 -10.63 8.01 4.96
C TYR A 26 -10.57 6.74 5.82
N VAL A 27 -9.38 6.47 6.37
CA VAL A 27 -9.15 5.50 7.45
C VAL A 27 -8.21 6.15 8.45
N SER A 28 -8.54 6.04 9.75
CA SER A 28 -7.70 6.60 10.81
C SER A 28 -6.34 5.92 10.88
N GLU A 29 -5.32 6.71 11.25
CA GLU A 29 -3.93 6.26 11.32
C GLU A 29 -3.79 5.05 12.26
N ASP A 30 -4.40 5.09 13.44
CA ASP A 30 -4.36 4.01 14.44
C ASP A 30 -4.83 2.66 13.90
N ARG A 31 -5.85 2.64 13.03
CA ARG A 31 -6.35 1.41 12.43
C ARG A 31 -5.35 0.83 11.43
N VAL A 32 -4.67 1.70 10.67
CA VAL A 32 -3.64 1.28 9.74
C VAL A 32 -2.38 0.81 10.48
N HIS A 33 -1.99 1.48 11.56
CA HIS A 33 -0.88 1.04 12.41
C HIS A 33 -1.17 -0.32 13.04
N PHE A 34 -2.38 -0.57 13.53
CA PHE A 34 -2.77 -1.90 14.02
C PHE A 34 -2.61 -2.98 12.95
N ALA A 35 -3.04 -2.71 11.72
CA ALA A 35 -2.86 -3.63 10.60
C ALA A 35 -1.38 -3.82 10.24
N ALA A 36 -0.58 -2.74 10.26
CA ALA A 36 0.85 -2.78 10.00
C ALA A 36 1.59 -3.65 11.05
N GLU A 37 1.26 -3.50 12.33
CA GLU A 37 1.83 -4.35 13.40
C GLU A 37 1.46 -5.82 13.21
N THR A 38 0.24 -6.11 12.75
CA THR A 38 -0.18 -7.48 12.43
C THR A 38 0.66 -8.07 11.29
N LEU A 39 0.89 -7.31 10.21
CA LEU A 39 1.75 -7.75 9.10
C LEU A 39 3.21 -7.95 9.54
N LYS A 40 3.74 -7.07 10.41
CA LYS A 40 5.06 -7.23 11.01
C LYS A 40 5.18 -8.50 11.84
N LEU A 41 4.16 -8.83 12.64
CA LEU A 41 4.09 -10.08 13.41
C LEU A 41 4.10 -11.32 12.51
N TRP A 42 3.49 -11.24 11.32
CA TRP A 42 3.54 -12.32 10.33
C TRP A 42 4.91 -12.45 9.64
N GLY A 43 5.78 -11.46 9.83
CA GLY A 43 7.16 -11.44 9.34
C GLY A 43 7.38 -10.61 8.10
N PHE A 44 6.53 -9.61 7.83
CA PHE A 44 6.69 -8.68 6.72
C PHE A 44 7.26 -7.34 7.21
N GLU A 45 7.91 -6.61 6.32
CA GLU A 45 8.19 -5.19 6.50
C GLU A 45 7.01 -4.37 5.98
N VAL A 46 6.79 -3.17 6.50
CA VAL A 46 5.66 -2.32 6.07
C VAL A 46 6.13 -0.93 5.67
N ARG A 47 5.54 -0.38 4.60
CA ARG A 47 5.65 1.04 4.21
C ARG A 47 4.25 1.66 4.26
N ILE A 48 4.10 2.74 4.99
CA ILE A 48 2.82 3.46 5.14
C ILE A 48 2.83 4.66 4.19
N GLY A 49 1.78 4.76 3.38
CA GLY A 49 1.57 5.83 2.41
C GLY A 49 1.06 7.12 3.02
N LYS A 50 1.23 8.21 2.28
CA LYS A 50 0.89 9.56 2.71
C LYS A 50 -0.61 9.80 2.83
N THR A 51 -1.44 9.00 2.19
CA THR A 51 -2.91 9.13 2.26
C THR A 51 -3.51 8.49 3.52
N VAL A 52 -2.71 7.75 4.29
CA VAL A 52 -3.16 7.19 5.57
C VAL A 52 -3.35 8.31 6.59
N GLY A 53 -4.52 8.35 7.24
CA GLY A 53 -4.86 9.40 8.21
C GLY A 53 -5.25 10.75 7.60
N ASN A 54 -5.07 10.94 6.29
CA ASN A 54 -5.50 12.14 5.59
C ASN A 54 -6.99 12.10 5.26
N GLU A 55 -7.61 13.28 5.20
CA GLU A 55 -9.04 13.44 4.91
C GLU A 55 -9.28 14.57 3.90
N HIS A 56 -10.08 14.27 2.89
CA HIS A 56 -10.66 15.22 1.94
C HIS A 56 -12.15 14.90 1.80
N HIS A 57 -12.95 15.46 2.70
CA HIS A 57 -14.33 15.04 2.93
C HIS A 57 -14.38 13.53 3.23
N TYR A 58 -15.09 12.74 2.43
CA TYR A 58 -15.16 11.29 2.62
C TYR A 58 -13.87 10.57 2.18
N PHE A 59 -13.08 11.15 1.27
CA PHE A 59 -11.91 10.51 0.68
C PHE A 59 -10.66 10.71 1.52
N SER A 60 -9.65 9.87 1.31
CA SER A 60 -8.32 9.97 1.96
C SER A 60 -7.42 11.07 1.37
N GLY A 61 -7.93 11.84 0.42
CA GLY A 61 -7.21 12.87 -0.31
C GLY A 61 -7.92 13.20 -1.64
N THR A 62 -7.44 14.26 -2.29
CA THR A 62 -7.82 14.56 -3.68
C THR A 62 -7.43 13.42 -4.62
N ASP A 63 -8.02 13.37 -5.81
CA ASP A 63 -7.69 12.38 -6.83
C ASP A 63 -6.18 12.33 -7.14
N ASN A 64 -5.54 13.50 -7.21
CA ASN A 64 -4.10 13.61 -7.45
C ASN A 64 -3.26 13.05 -6.30
N GLU A 65 -3.64 13.33 -5.04
CA GLU A 65 -2.93 12.80 -3.87
C GLU A 65 -3.05 11.29 -3.77
N ARG A 66 -4.26 10.75 -4.00
CA ARG A 66 -4.51 9.30 -4.00
C ARG A 66 -3.78 8.58 -5.13
N ALA A 67 -3.77 9.17 -6.33
CA ALA A 67 -3.04 8.62 -7.46
C ALA A 67 -1.52 8.65 -7.21
N ALA A 68 -0.99 9.76 -6.70
CA ALA A 68 0.44 9.91 -6.43
C ALA A 68 0.93 8.94 -5.33
N ASP A 69 0.15 8.76 -4.26
CA ASP A 69 0.52 7.86 -3.17
C ASP A 69 0.46 6.38 -3.59
N LEU A 70 -0.56 6.00 -4.36
CA LEU A 70 -0.63 4.66 -4.96
C LEU A 70 0.55 4.42 -5.91
N GLN A 71 0.84 5.36 -6.80
CA GLN A 71 1.94 5.24 -7.74
C GLN A 71 3.29 5.14 -7.02
N ALA A 72 3.49 5.90 -5.94
CA ALA A 72 4.71 5.82 -5.14
C ALA A 72 4.93 4.42 -4.52
N MET A 73 3.85 3.69 -4.18
CA MET A 73 3.98 2.31 -3.71
C MET A 73 4.30 1.33 -4.84
N LEU A 74 3.70 1.51 -6.01
CA LEU A 74 3.95 0.66 -7.19
C LEU A 74 5.34 0.86 -7.78
N ASP A 75 5.86 2.10 -7.72
CA ASP A 75 7.19 2.45 -8.23
C ASP A 75 8.32 2.13 -7.26
N ASN A 76 8.02 1.81 -6.00
CA ASN A 76 9.05 1.51 -5.01
C ASN A 76 9.61 0.10 -5.24
N PRO A 77 10.89 -0.04 -5.66
CA PRO A 77 11.47 -1.35 -5.99
C PRO A 77 11.66 -2.25 -4.76
N ASP A 78 11.57 -1.71 -3.55
CA ASP A 78 11.65 -2.50 -2.32
C ASP A 78 10.31 -3.20 -2.01
N ILE A 79 9.18 -2.71 -2.52
CA ILE A 79 7.83 -3.30 -2.29
C ILE A 79 7.64 -4.51 -3.19
N ASN A 80 7.31 -5.66 -2.58
CA ASN A 80 7.26 -6.96 -3.26
C ASN A 80 6.31 -7.96 -2.60
#